data_AF-A0A536SKX7-F1
#
_entry.id   AF-A0A536SKX7-F1
#
_cell.length_a   1.000
_cell.length_b   1.000
_cell.length_c   1.000
_cell.angle_alpha   90.00
_cell.angle_beta   90.00
_cell.angle_gamma   90.00
#
_symmetry.space_group_name_H-M   'P 1'
#
loop_
_entity.id
_entity.type
_entity.pdbx_description
1 polymer ?
#
loop_
_entity_poly.entity_id
_entity_poly.type
_entity_poly.pdbx_seq_one_letter_code
_entity_poly.pdbx_strand_id
1 'polypeptide(L)'
;YKERPAMGTMLYAIEIPGEGGNTLFANAYKAYEALPAEVKRRIDERKAVQVYDYGGGVLDRKHMVKPEEGVSFAHPVARTHPATGRKALYVNRLMTHHIEGLPHEESERLLALMFETIERPEFVYEHRWRVGDLVLWDNRCTLHARRDFNPEEKRWLRRVTIEGERPR
;
A
#
# COMPACT_ATOMS: atom_id res chain seq x y z
N TYR A 1 -8.05 -5.83 -0.58
CA TYR A 1 -8.60 -7.19 -0.54
C TYR A 1 -9.81 -7.31 0.39
N LYS A 2 -9.95 -6.49 1.45
CA LYS A 2 -11.20 -6.38 2.22
C LYS A 2 -12.15 -5.37 1.60
N GLU A 3 -13.46 -5.58 1.65
CA GLU A 3 -14.46 -4.60 1.19
C GLU A 3 -14.32 -3.24 1.87
N ARG A 4 -14.07 -3.25 3.20
CA ARG A 4 -13.83 -2.08 4.05
C ARG A 4 -12.42 -2.15 4.65
N PRO A 5 -11.39 -1.64 3.94
CA PRO A 5 -10.03 -1.58 4.45
C PRO A 5 -9.93 -0.66 5.67
N ALA A 6 -8.91 -0.87 6.50
CA ALA A 6 -8.65 0.02 7.64
C ALA A 6 -8.40 1.46 7.15
N MET A 7 -8.97 2.44 7.84
CA MET A 7 -8.74 3.86 7.53
C MET A 7 -7.41 4.38 8.10
N GLY A 8 -6.94 3.77 9.18
CA GLY A 8 -5.73 4.17 9.87
C GLY A 8 -5.11 3.00 10.60
N THR A 9 -3.81 3.09 10.85
CA THR A 9 -3.09 2.10 11.64
C THR A 9 -2.11 2.80 12.55
N MET A 10 -2.00 2.27 13.77
CA MET A 10 -1.10 2.75 14.79
C MET A 10 -0.09 1.67 15.10
N LEU A 11 1.16 2.08 15.30
CA LEU A 11 2.22 1.24 15.83
C LEU A 11 2.85 1.92 17.04
N TYR A 12 2.98 1.18 18.13
CA TYR A 12 3.68 1.59 19.35
C TYR A 12 4.93 0.71 19.56
N ALA A 13 6.10 1.34 19.66
CA ALA A 13 7.38 0.64 19.76
C ALA A 13 7.70 0.19 21.19
N ILE A 14 7.86 -1.12 21.38
CA ILE A 14 8.24 -1.73 22.66
C ILE A 14 9.72 -2.11 22.65
N GLU A 15 10.15 -2.80 21.59
CA GLU A 15 11.55 -3.19 21.36
C GLU A 15 11.89 -2.95 19.90
N ILE A 16 13.08 -2.40 19.64
CA ILE A 16 13.58 -2.08 18.30
C ILE A 16 15.00 -2.64 18.13
N PRO A 17 15.37 -3.09 16.93
CA PRO A 17 16.73 -3.54 16.65
C PRO A 17 17.71 -2.36 16.74
N GLY A 18 19.00 -2.67 16.91
CA GLY A 18 20.06 -1.65 16.93
C GLY A 18 20.18 -0.91 15.59
N GLU A 19 19.96 -1.60 14.48
CA GLU A 19 19.96 -1.04 13.12
C GLU A 19 18.82 -1.61 12.26
N GLY A 20 18.36 -0.81 11.28
CA GLY A 20 17.32 -1.22 10.34
C GLY A 20 15.93 -1.25 10.97
N GLY A 21 15.01 -2.01 10.38
CA GLY A 21 13.64 -2.18 10.91
C GLY A 21 12.78 -0.91 10.89
N ASN A 22 13.29 0.18 10.31
CA ASN A 22 12.58 1.42 10.05
C ASN A 22 11.32 1.19 9.21
N THR A 23 10.37 2.11 9.33
CA THR A 23 9.15 2.08 8.52
C THR A 23 9.18 3.19 7.49
N LEU A 24 9.06 2.81 6.23
CA LEU A 24 8.90 3.71 5.10
C LEU A 24 7.42 4.03 4.94
N PHE A 25 7.11 5.29 4.65
CA PHE A 25 5.77 5.78 4.34
C PHE A 25 5.80 6.56 3.04
N ALA A 26 5.14 6.06 2.00
CA ALA A 26 5.01 6.73 0.72
C ALA A 26 3.72 7.57 0.65
N ASN A 27 3.84 8.81 0.20
CA ASN A 27 2.71 9.72 0.02
C ASN A 27 1.96 9.43 -1.30
N ALA A 28 0.81 8.78 -1.20
CA ALA A 28 0.03 8.37 -2.36
C ALA A 28 -0.68 9.53 -3.08
N TYR A 29 -0.85 10.69 -2.43
CA TYR A 29 -1.33 11.90 -3.10
C TYR A 29 -0.27 12.44 -4.06
N LYS A 30 0.95 12.64 -3.56
CA LYS A 30 2.06 13.13 -4.39
C LYS A 30 2.36 12.18 -5.55
N ALA A 31 2.29 10.88 -5.29
CA ALA A 31 2.44 9.87 -6.34
C ALA A 31 1.35 9.99 -7.42
N TYR A 32 0.08 10.19 -7.05
CA TYR A 32 -1.00 10.44 -8.01
C TYR A 32 -0.77 11.74 -8.78
N GLU A 33 -0.44 12.83 -8.09
CA GLU A 33 -0.21 14.16 -8.67
C GLU A 33 0.92 14.13 -9.72
N ALA A 34 1.96 13.33 -9.49
CA ALA A 34 3.11 13.17 -10.38
C ALA A 34 2.84 12.35 -11.65
N LEU A 35 1.70 11.63 -11.74
CA LEU A 35 1.40 10.83 -12.92
C LEU A 35 1.15 11.72 -14.15
N PRO A 36 1.60 11.30 -15.35
CA PRO A 36 1.23 11.94 -16.61
C PRO A 36 -0.29 11.99 -16.79
N ALA A 37 -0.79 13.05 -17.44
CA ALA A 37 -2.23 13.23 -17.66
C ALA A 37 -2.86 12.05 -18.42
N GLU A 38 -2.14 11.47 -19.37
CA GLU A 38 -2.58 10.28 -20.12
C GLU A 38 -2.76 9.07 -19.20
N VAL A 39 -1.85 8.86 -18.25
CA VAL A 39 -1.95 7.76 -17.28
C VAL A 39 -3.15 8.00 -16.36
N LYS A 40 -3.35 9.24 -15.88
CA LYS A 40 -4.51 9.61 -15.07
C LYS A 40 -5.83 9.30 -15.78
N ARG A 41 -5.95 9.64 -17.08
CA ARG A 41 -7.13 9.29 -17.90
C ARG A 41 -7.33 7.78 -18.02
N ARG A 42 -6.24 7.04 -18.22
CA ARG A 42 -6.29 5.57 -18.36
C ARG A 42 -6.60 4.83 -17.08
N ILE A 43 -6.43 5.43 -15.91
CA ILE A 43 -6.80 4.80 -14.63
C ILE A 43 -8.08 5.38 -14.02
N ASP A 44 -8.63 6.43 -14.61
CA ASP A 44 -9.85 7.06 -14.10
C ASP A 44 -11.02 6.08 -14.13
N GLU A 45 -11.79 6.07 -13.04
CA GLU A 45 -12.92 5.17 -12.77
C GLU A 45 -12.62 3.65 -12.80
N ARG A 46 -11.40 3.24 -13.18
CA ARG A 46 -10.98 1.84 -13.17
C ARG A 46 -10.72 1.36 -11.75
N LYS A 47 -10.95 0.07 -11.55
CA LYS A 47 -10.65 -0.64 -10.33
C LYS A 47 -9.50 -1.60 -10.55
N ALA A 48 -8.73 -1.83 -9.50
CA ALA A 48 -7.78 -2.92 -9.44
C ALA A 48 -8.23 -3.97 -8.44
N VAL A 49 -8.07 -5.23 -8.82
CA VAL A 49 -8.31 -6.38 -7.96
C VAL A 49 -7.17 -6.48 -6.95
N GLN A 50 -7.53 -6.37 -5.67
CA GLN A 50 -6.60 -6.56 -4.57
C GLN A 50 -6.82 -7.95 -3.98
N VAL A 51 -5.81 -8.82 -4.01
CA VAL A 51 -5.84 -10.17 -3.43
C VAL A 51 -4.79 -10.29 -2.34
N TYR A 52 -5.08 -11.07 -1.31
CA TYR A 52 -4.09 -11.38 -0.28
C TYR A 52 -4.30 -12.80 0.24
N ASP A 53 -3.20 -13.53 0.34
CA ASP A 53 -3.15 -14.85 0.95
C ASP A 53 -2.44 -14.75 2.32
N TYR A 54 -3.14 -15.20 3.35
CA TYR A 54 -2.59 -15.24 4.72
C TYR A 54 -1.61 -16.40 4.93
N GLY A 55 -1.60 -17.41 4.05
CA GLY A 55 -0.75 -18.60 4.17
C GLY A 55 0.55 -18.54 3.35
N GLY A 56 0.59 -17.79 2.24
CA GLY A 56 1.65 -17.91 1.25
C GLY A 56 2.97 -17.20 1.53
N GLY A 57 3.00 -16.17 2.40
CA GLY A 57 4.23 -15.38 2.64
C GLY A 57 4.83 -14.74 1.37
N VAL A 58 4.12 -14.78 0.25
CA VAL A 58 4.62 -14.41 -1.07
C VAL A 58 4.68 -12.89 -1.17
N LEU A 59 5.90 -12.37 -1.30
CA LEU A 59 6.17 -10.94 -1.57
C LEU A 59 6.29 -10.64 -3.07
N ASP A 60 6.29 -11.67 -3.93
CA ASP A 60 6.44 -11.56 -5.38
C ASP A 60 5.09 -11.65 -6.12
N ARG A 61 4.78 -10.62 -6.91
CA ARG A 61 3.57 -10.57 -7.75
C ARG A 61 3.42 -11.75 -8.70
N LYS A 62 4.53 -12.34 -9.15
CA LYS A 62 4.52 -13.50 -10.06
C LYS A 62 3.92 -14.76 -9.43
N HIS A 63 3.94 -14.84 -8.10
CA HIS A 63 3.47 -15.98 -7.34
C HIS A 63 2.23 -15.63 -6.50
N MET A 64 1.57 -14.50 -6.80
CA MET A 64 0.30 -14.16 -6.17
C MET A 64 -0.75 -15.23 -6.47
N VAL A 65 -1.51 -15.61 -5.45
CA VAL A 65 -2.67 -16.49 -5.63
C VAL A 65 -3.69 -15.86 -6.56
N LYS A 66 -4.44 -16.69 -7.27
CA LYS A 66 -5.51 -16.18 -8.11
C LYS A 66 -6.61 -15.54 -7.25
N PRO A 67 -7.35 -14.53 -7.76
CA PRO A 67 -8.40 -13.86 -6.99
C PRO A 67 -9.46 -14.81 -6.40
N GLU A 68 -9.75 -15.92 -7.06
CA GLU A 68 -10.67 -16.97 -6.63
C GLU A 68 -10.13 -17.91 -5.53
N GLU A 69 -8.81 -17.96 -5.36
CA GLU A 69 -8.11 -18.82 -4.39
C GLU A 69 -7.79 -18.08 -3.08
N GLY A 70 -7.93 -16.75 -3.05
CA GLY A 70 -7.66 -15.91 -1.89
C GLY A 70 -8.81 -14.97 -1.52
N VAL A 71 -8.62 -14.16 -0.47
CA VAL A 71 -9.54 -13.07 -0.19
C VAL A 71 -9.26 -11.95 -1.20
N SER A 72 -10.26 -11.60 -2.01
CA SER A 72 -10.09 -10.57 -3.04
C SER A 72 -11.23 -9.56 -3.05
N PHE A 73 -10.90 -8.32 -3.40
CA PHE A 73 -11.88 -7.25 -3.61
C PHE A 73 -11.33 -6.20 -4.57
N ALA A 74 -12.19 -5.70 -5.47
CA ALA A 74 -11.83 -4.64 -6.42
C ALA A 74 -12.03 -3.24 -5.81
N HIS A 75 -11.01 -2.39 -5.92
CA HIS A 75 -11.05 -1.00 -5.43
C HIS A 75 -10.57 -0.04 -6.52
N PRO A 76 -11.00 1.24 -6.50
CA PRO A 76 -10.51 2.25 -7.43
C PRO A 76 -8.97 2.28 -7.47
N VAL A 77 -8.39 2.38 -8.67
CA VAL A 77 -6.93 2.51 -8.85
C VAL A 77 -6.43 3.81 -8.22
N ALA A 78 -7.21 4.88 -8.39
CA ALA A 78 -7.05 6.14 -7.68
C ALA A 78 -8.32 6.39 -6.86
N ARG A 79 -8.21 6.36 -5.53
CA ARG A 79 -9.33 6.61 -4.64
C ARG A 79 -9.44 8.10 -4.30
N THR A 80 -10.64 8.55 -4.01
CA THR A 80 -10.90 9.84 -3.38
C THR A 80 -10.88 9.68 -1.86
N HIS A 81 -10.11 10.54 -1.19
CA HIS A 81 -10.07 10.55 0.26
C HIS A 81 -11.28 11.30 0.83
N PRO A 82 -12.12 10.68 1.68
CA PRO A 82 -13.45 11.21 2.02
C PRO A 82 -13.40 12.52 2.82
N ALA A 83 -12.35 12.73 3.63
CA ALA A 83 -12.24 13.94 4.45
C ALA A 83 -11.50 15.10 3.77
N THR A 84 -10.78 14.85 2.66
CA THR A 84 -9.93 15.88 2.02
C THR A 84 -10.29 16.14 0.56
N GLY A 85 -11.08 15.26 -0.06
CA GLY A 85 -11.44 15.34 -1.49
C GLY A 85 -10.28 15.04 -2.45
N ARG A 86 -9.07 14.80 -1.94
CA ARG A 86 -7.88 14.55 -2.77
C ARG A 86 -7.88 13.13 -3.33
N LYS A 87 -7.38 12.96 -4.56
CA LYS A 87 -7.13 11.64 -5.17
C LYS A 87 -5.78 11.08 -4.74
N ALA A 88 -5.76 9.81 -4.33
CA ALA A 88 -4.56 9.07 -3.93
C ALA A 88 -4.47 7.75 -4.72
N LEU A 89 -3.27 7.35 -5.12
CA LEU A 89 -3.06 6.01 -5.68
C LEU A 89 -3.35 4.93 -4.63
N TYR A 90 -4.07 3.90 -5.05
CA TYR A 90 -4.53 2.81 -4.17
C TYR A 90 -4.19 1.44 -4.76
N VAL A 91 -2.92 1.30 -5.16
CA VAL A 91 -2.31 0.09 -5.71
C VAL A 91 -0.95 -0.13 -5.07
N ASN A 92 -0.54 -1.37 -4.87
CA ASN A 92 0.73 -1.74 -4.25
C ASN A 92 1.23 -3.11 -4.74
N ARG A 93 2.54 -3.35 -4.63
CA ARG A 93 3.16 -4.59 -5.10
C ARG A 93 2.67 -5.84 -4.38
N LEU A 94 2.33 -5.74 -3.11
CA LEU A 94 2.00 -6.89 -2.28
C LEU A 94 0.61 -7.47 -2.58
N MET A 95 -0.35 -6.61 -2.92
CA MET A 95 -1.77 -6.99 -2.97
C MET A 95 -2.42 -6.75 -4.33
N THR A 96 -1.86 -5.89 -5.19
CA THR A 96 -2.52 -5.54 -6.45
C THR A 96 -2.23 -6.56 -7.53
N HIS A 97 -3.26 -7.32 -7.92
CA HIS A 97 -3.17 -8.35 -8.94
C HIS A 97 -3.24 -7.73 -10.35
N HIS A 98 -4.35 -7.13 -10.73
CA HIS A 98 -4.56 -6.54 -12.06
C HIS A 98 -5.58 -5.40 -12.03
N ILE A 99 -5.61 -4.59 -13.10
CA ILE A 99 -6.62 -3.56 -13.35
C ILE A 99 -7.74 -4.17 -14.18
N GLU A 100 -8.99 -4.04 -13.71
CA GLU A 100 -10.17 -4.58 -14.39
C GLU A 100 -10.37 -3.90 -15.77
N GLY A 101 -10.77 -4.71 -16.76
CA GLY A 101 -11.09 -4.23 -18.11
C GLY A 101 -9.88 -3.87 -18.97
N LEU A 102 -8.65 -4.16 -18.54
CA LEU A 102 -7.45 -4.00 -19.36
C LEU A 102 -6.85 -5.36 -19.75
N PRO A 103 -6.25 -5.47 -20.94
CA PRO A 103 -5.38 -6.60 -21.28
C PRO A 103 -4.27 -6.78 -20.24
N HIS A 104 -3.87 -8.04 -19.98
CA HIS A 104 -2.90 -8.36 -18.94
C HIS A 104 -1.60 -7.54 -19.03
N GLU A 105 -0.96 -7.52 -20.20
CA GLU A 105 0.28 -6.75 -20.42
C GLU A 105 0.09 -5.24 -20.23
N GLU A 106 -1.10 -4.72 -20.54
CA GLU A 106 -1.42 -3.31 -20.36
C GLU A 106 -1.59 -2.97 -18.88
N SER A 107 -2.31 -3.81 -18.14
CA SER A 107 -2.44 -3.73 -16.68
C SER A 107 -1.06 -3.77 -16.03
N GLU A 108 -0.20 -4.73 -16.39
CA GLU A 108 1.13 -4.87 -15.81
C GLU A 108 1.99 -3.62 -16.03
N ARG A 109 2.01 -3.07 -17.25
CA ARG A 109 2.78 -1.85 -17.54
C ARG A 109 2.30 -0.64 -16.73
N LEU A 110 0.99 -0.45 -16.60
CA LEU A 110 0.43 0.65 -15.81
C LEU A 110 0.70 0.48 -14.32
N LEU A 111 0.55 -0.75 -13.80
CA LEU A 111 0.84 -1.07 -12.40
C LEU A 111 2.32 -0.83 -12.09
N ALA A 112 3.24 -1.31 -12.94
CA ALA A 112 4.67 -1.09 -12.79
C ALA A 112 5.01 0.41 -12.68
N LEU A 113 4.51 1.23 -13.60
CA LEU A 113 4.72 2.68 -13.59
C LEU A 113 4.20 3.32 -12.29
N MET A 114 3.00 2.93 -11.83
CA MET A 114 2.43 3.47 -10.59
C MET A 114 3.23 3.05 -9.36
N PHE A 115 3.70 1.80 -9.29
CA PHE A 115 4.55 1.33 -8.19
C PHE A 115 5.87 2.09 -8.15
N GLU A 116 6.56 2.21 -9.29
CA GLU A 116 7.80 2.98 -9.41
C GLU A 116 7.58 4.44 -8.99
N THR A 117 6.45 5.03 -9.39
CA THR A 117 6.10 6.40 -9.01
C THR A 117 5.86 6.54 -7.50
N ILE A 118 5.15 5.61 -6.87
CA ILE A 118 4.90 5.60 -5.42
C ILE A 118 6.21 5.46 -4.62
N GLU A 119 7.15 4.67 -5.14
CA GLU A 119 8.41 4.33 -4.47
C GLU A 119 9.52 5.37 -4.66
N ARG A 120 9.26 6.45 -5.40
CA ARG A 120 10.18 7.57 -5.59
C ARG A 120 10.63 8.17 -4.24
N PRO A 121 11.95 8.30 -3.98
CA PRO A 121 12.47 8.74 -2.68
C PRO A 121 11.89 10.06 -2.16
N GLU A 122 11.60 11.01 -3.05
CA GLU A 122 11.01 12.32 -2.70
C GLU A 122 9.56 12.24 -2.17
N PHE A 123 8.89 11.10 -2.33
CA PHE A 123 7.56 10.84 -1.78
C PHE A 123 7.60 9.96 -0.54
N VAL A 124 8.78 9.45 -0.16
CA VAL A 124 8.96 8.50 0.93
C VAL A 124 9.54 9.20 2.15
N TYR A 125 8.80 9.11 3.25
CA TYR A 125 9.30 9.43 4.58
C TYR A 125 9.80 8.15 5.26
N GLU A 126 11.01 8.16 5.82
CA GLU A 126 11.53 7.05 6.63
C GLU A 126 11.47 7.40 8.11
N HIS A 127 10.66 6.65 8.85
CA HIS A 127 10.58 6.76 10.29
C HIS A 127 11.61 5.84 10.95
N ARG A 128 12.59 6.48 11.61
CA ARG A 128 13.56 5.81 12.49
C ARG A 128 12.95 5.67 13.87
N TRP A 129 12.65 4.44 14.26
CA TRP A 129 11.96 4.15 15.50
C TRP A 129 12.83 4.42 16.74
N ARG A 130 12.19 4.84 17.82
CA ARG A 130 12.69 4.83 19.19
C ARG A 130 11.69 4.07 20.07
N VAL A 131 12.18 3.43 21.13
CA VAL A 131 11.28 2.81 22.12
C VAL A 131 10.37 3.90 22.71
N GLY A 132 9.07 3.62 22.76
CA GLY A 132 8.06 4.57 23.21
C GLY A 132 7.44 5.43 22.10
N ASP A 133 7.98 5.40 20.87
CA ASP A 133 7.34 6.08 19.74
C ASP A 133 5.95 5.47 19.47
N LEU A 134 4.98 6.35 19.26
CA LEU A 134 3.67 6.02 18.74
C LEU A 134 3.49 6.73 17.40
N VAL A 135 3.34 5.96 16.33
CA VAL A 135 3.07 6.49 14.99
C VAL A 135 1.68 6.07 14.57
N LEU A 136 0.85 7.03 14.19
CA LEU A 136 -0.42 6.85 13.52
C LEU A 136 -0.28 7.36 12.09
N TRP A 137 -0.72 6.57 11.12
CA TRP A 137 -0.82 7.01 9.74
C TRP A 137 -2.19 6.74 9.14
N ASP A 138 -2.52 7.52 8.12
CA ASP A 138 -3.74 7.37 7.33
C ASP A 138 -3.52 6.32 6.24
N ASN A 139 -4.18 5.17 6.38
CA ASN A 139 -4.02 4.03 5.50
C ASN A 139 -4.77 4.20 4.15
N ARG A 140 -5.47 5.33 3.98
CA ARG A 140 -6.21 5.68 2.75
C ARG A 140 -5.36 6.46 1.77
N CYS A 141 -4.28 7.11 2.23
CA CYS A 141 -3.42 7.93 1.37
C CYS A 141 -1.92 7.69 1.58
N THR A 142 -1.57 6.62 2.28
CA THR A 142 -0.18 6.22 2.47
C THR A 142 0.00 4.75 2.14
N LEU A 143 1.16 4.42 1.58
CA LEU A 143 1.67 3.05 1.55
C LEU A 143 2.82 2.96 2.54
N HIS A 144 3.08 1.77 3.04
CA HIS A 144 4.19 1.57 3.96
C HIS A 144 4.91 0.25 3.73
N ALA A 145 6.19 0.24 4.08
CA ALA A 145 7.05 -0.93 4.04
C ALA A 145 8.00 -0.92 5.24
N ARG A 146 8.49 -2.10 5.62
CA ARG A 146 9.50 -2.24 6.66
C ARG A 146 10.86 -2.43 5.98
N ARG A 147 11.88 -1.73 6.46
CA ARG A 147 13.27 -2.09 6.13
C ARG A 147 13.62 -3.45 6.74
N ASP A 148 14.62 -4.10 6.15
CA ASP A 148 15.20 -5.28 6.78
C ASP A 148 15.99 -4.89 8.03
N PHE A 149 16.22 -5.89 8.88
CA PHE A 149 17.04 -5.82 10.08
C PHE A 149 17.58 -7.23 10.36
N ASN A 150 18.54 -7.33 11.27
CA ASN A 150 19.08 -8.63 11.67
C ASN A 150 17.95 -9.53 12.22
N PRO A 151 17.69 -10.71 11.62
CA PRO A 151 16.62 -11.61 12.05
C PRO A 151 16.81 -12.13 13.48
N GLU A 152 18.03 -12.09 14.03
CA GLU A 152 18.34 -12.48 15.41
C GLU A 152 17.99 -11.38 16.43
N GLU A 153 17.75 -10.14 15.99
CA GLU A 153 17.34 -9.05 16.86
C GLU A 153 15.81 -8.99 17.02
N LYS A 154 15.36 -8.55 18.20
CA LYS A 154 13.93 -8.39 18.46
C LYS A 154 13.42 -7.07 17.88
N ARG A 155 12.29 -7.16 17.19
CA ARG A 155 11.48 -6.01 16.78
C ARG A 155 10.03 -6.23 17.20
N TRP A 156 9.63 -5.60 18.29
CA TRP A 156 8.31 -5.77 18.88
C TRP A 156 7.54 -4.45 18.94
N LEU A 157 6.46 -4.38 18.16
CA LEU A 157 5.55 -3.24 18.13
C LEU A 157 4.12 -3.74 18.37
N ARG A 158 3.32 -2.94 19.08
CA ARG A 158 1.88 -3.17 19.19
C ARG A 158 1.16 -2.45 18.06
N ARG A 159 0.27 -3.17 17.38
CA ARG A 159 -0.53 -2.63 16.28
C ARG A 159 -2.00 -2.52 16.66
N VAL A 160 -2.59 -1.37 16.35
CA VAL A 160 -4.04 -1.18 16.35
C VAL A 160 -4.45 -0.69 14.96
N THR A 161 -5.52 -1.28 14.41
CA THR A 161 -6.09 -0.87 13.13
C THR A 161 -7.47 -0.27 13.37
N ILE A 162 -7.74 0.87 12.72
CA ILE A 162 -9.02 1.57 12.82
C ILE A 162 -9.87 1.14 11.64
N GLU A 163 -11.09 0.67 11.91
CA GLU A 163 -12.03 0.27 10.86
C GLU A 163 -12.29 1.43 9.89
N GLY A 164 -12.34 1.14 8.60
CA GLY A 164 -12.57 2.16 7.59
C GLY A 164 -13.81 1.89 6.75
N GLU A 165 -13.93 2.67 5.68
CA GLU A 165 -15.03 2.62 4.74
C GLU A 165 -14.63 1.98 3.40
N ARG A 166 -15.63 1.65 2.57
CA ARG A 166 -15.38 1.22 1.19
C ARG A 166 -14.77 2.37 0.39
N PRO A 167 -13.60 2.18 -0.27
CA PRO A 167 -12.99 3.21 -1.12
C PRO A 167 -13.91 3.63 -2.28
N ARG A 168 -13.89 4.92 -2.60
CA ARG A 168 -14.63 5.55 -3.71
C ARG A 168 -13.65 6.19 -4.69
#